data_AF-A0A662XZH1-F1
#
_entry.id   AF-A0A662XZH1-F1
#
_cell.length_a   1.000
_cell.length_b   1.000
_cell.length_c   1.000
_cell.angle_alpha   90.00
_cell.angle_beta   90.00
_cell.angle_gamma   90.00
#
_symmetry.space_group_name_H-M   'P 1'
#
loop_
_entity.id
_entity.type
_entity.pdbx_description
1 polymer ?
#
loop_
_entity_poly.entity_id
_entity_poly.type
_entity_poly.pdbx_seq_one_letter_code
_entity_poly.pdbx_strand_id
1 'polypeptide(L)'
;VSKDYDAAVECFKAATNERPDEYALWNKIGATLANSARSSEAIPAYHRALELKPRYARGWLNLGISHANLGNYEEATKCYLQALSLNNRADHIWSYLRICFTCMERFDLVKVADTRDIAHFRDEFKLIDL
;
A
#
# COMPACT_ATOMS: atom_id res chain seq x y z
N VAL A 1 12.60 -4.84 -21.77
CA VAL A 1 13.17 -3.76 -20.95
C VAL A 1 13.06 -4.17 -19.48
N SER A 2 13.92 -5.08 -18.98
CA SER A 2 13.89 -5.52 -17.57
C SER A 2 15.23 -5.35 -16.83
N LYS A 3 16.33 -5.06 -17.54
CA LYS A 3 17.69 -4.99 -16.96
C LYS A 3 17.87 -3.88 -15.92
N ASP A 4 17.10 -2.80 -16.01
CA ASP A 4 17.28 -1.65 -15.09
C ASP A 4 16.58 -1.83 -13.74
N TYR A 5 15.48 -2.59 -13.68
CA TYR A 5 14.74 -2.81 -12.43
C TYR A 5 15.51 -3.73 -11.48
N ASP A 6 16.04 -4.84 -11.97
CA ASP A 6 16.81 -5.78 -11.14
C ASP A 6 18.08 -5.12 -10.59
N ALA A 7 18.81 -4.39 -11.44
CA ALA A 7 19.99 -3.64 -11.00
C ALA A 7 19.65 -2.60 -9.92
N ALA A 8 18.55 -1.86 -10.08
CA ALA A 8 18.09 -0.91 -9.08
C ALA A 8 17.70 -1.58 -7.75
N VAL A 9 17.01 -2.73 -7.79
CA VAL A 9 16.68 -3.51 -6.59
C VAL A 9 17.96 -3.95 -5.87
N GLU A 10 18.94 -4.48 -6.58
CA GLU A 10 20.21 -4.92 -5.97
C GLU A 10 20.99 -3.75 -5.38
N CYS A 11 21.02 -2.57 -6.03
CA CYS A 11 21.59 -1.36 -5.46
C CYS A 11 20.90 -0.94 -4.16
N PHE A 12 19.57 -0.97 -4.10
CA PHE A 12 18.85 -0.64 -2.87
C PHE A 12 19.04 -1.69 -1.77
N LYS A 13 19.09 -2.99 -2.11
CA LYS A 13 19.40 -4.05 -1.14
C LYS A 13 20.80 -3.90 -0.56
N ALA A 14 21.79 -3.58 -1.39
CA ALA A 14 23.14 -3.28 -0.90
C ALA A 14 23.13 -2.09 0.08
N ALA A 15 22.36 -1.03 -0.23
CA ALA A 15 22.21 0.11 0.67
C ALA A 15 21.51 -0.26 1.99
N THR A 16 20.57 -1.22 2.01
CA THR A 16 19.93 -1.69 3.25
C THR A 16 20.89 -2.47 4.15
N ASN A 17 21.98 -3.05 3.64
CA ASN A 17 22.99 -3.70 4.49
C ASN A 17 23.74 -2.68 5.36
N GLU A 18 24.00 -1.49 4.82
CA GLU A 18 24.64 -0.39 5.55
C GLU A 18 23.65 0.40 6.41
N ARG A 19 22.39 0.49 5.95
CA ARG A 19 21.33 1.31 6.57
C ARG A 19 20.03 0.52 6.71
N PRO A 20 20.00 -0.51 7.58
CA PRO A 20 18.86 -1.44 7.68
C PRO A 20 17.59 -0.78 8.21
N ASP A 21 17.72 0.32 8.95
CA ASP A 21 16.59 1.03 9.55
C ASP A 21 16.10 2.23 8.71
N GLU A 22 16.67 2.44 7.52
CA GLU A 22 16.21 3.48 6.59
C GLU A 22 14.97 3.00 5.82
N TYR A 23 13.79 3.21 6.39
CA TYR A 23 12.49 2.82 5.81
C TYR A 23 12.31 3.23 4.33
N ALA A 24 12.92 4.34 3.92
CA ALA A 24 12.83 4.87 2.57
C ALA A 24 13.48 3.93 1.54
N LEU A 25 14.55 3.21 1.90
CA LEU A 25 15.20 2.22 1.04
C LEU A 25 14.30 1.01 0.82
N TRP A 26 13.69 0.50 1.88
CA TRP A 26 12.72 -0.60 1.80
C TRP A 26 11.52 -0.24 0.92
N ASN A 27 10.98 0.97 1.07
CA ASN A 27 9.91 1.44 0.17
C ASN A 27 10.38 1.58 -1.29
N LYS A 28 11.64 1.97 -1.54
CA LYS A 28 12.18 2.01 -2.91
C LYS A 28 12.30 0.60 -3.50
N ILE A 29 12.77 -0.39 -2.74
CA ILE A 29 12.80 -1.80 -3.17
C ILE A 29 11.39 -2.25 -3.57
N GLY A 30 10.40 -2.05 -2.70
CA GLY A 30 9.01 -2.40 -2.99
C GLY A 30 8.47 -1.69 -4.24
N ALA A 31 8.70 -0.38 -4.38
CA ALA A 31 8.25 0.40 -5.53
C ALA A 31 8.88 -0.08 -6.85
N THR A 32 10.18 -0.36 -6.84
CA THR A 32 10.90 -0.87 -8.01
C THR A 32 10.37 -2.25 -8.42
N LEU A 33 10.13 -3.15 -7.45
CA LEU A 33 9.54 -4.47 -7.70
C LEU A 33 8.11 -4.36 -8.26
N ALA A 34 7.25 -3.57 -7.63
CA ALA A 34 5.88 -3.36 -8.08
C ALA A 34 5.80 -2.77 -9.50
N ASN A 35 6.64 -1.77 -9.81
CA ASN A 35 6.73 -1.16 -11.15
C ASN A 35 7.23 -2.14 -12.22
N SER A 36 7.94 -3.20 -11.82
CA SER A 36 8.34 -4.31 -12.69
C SER A 36 7.32 -5.46 -12.73
N ALA A 37 6.07 -5.20 -12.33
CA ALA A 37 4.97 -6.17 -12.24
C ALA A 37 5.20 -7.32 -11.23
N ARG A 38 6.18 -7.19 -10.33
CA ARG A 38 6.51 -8.17 -9.28
C ARG A 38 5.89 -7.77 -7.94
N SER A 39 4.56 -7.59 -7.93
CA SER A 39 3.84 -7.09 -6.76
C SER A 39 3.93 -8.03 -5.54
N SER A 40 3.99 -9.34 -5.76
CA SER A 40 4.19 -10.33 -4.68
C SER A 40 5.52 -10.15 -3.97
N GLU A 41 6.60 -9.87 -4.72
CA GLU A 41 7.93 -9.65 -4.17
C GLU A 41 8.08 -8.27 -3.51
N ALA A 42 7.24 -7.31 -3.89
CA ALA A 42 7.24 -5.97 -3.30
C ALA A 42 6.69 -5.92 -1.87
N ILE A 43 5.71 -6.78 -1.56
CA ILE A 43 4.97 -6.78 -0.28
C ILE A 43 5.89 -6.86 0.95
N PRO A 44 6.86 -7.81 1.04
CA PRO A 44 7.78 -7.88 2.18
C PRO A 44 8.58 -6.59 2.40
N ALA A 45 9.00 -5.93 1.32
CA ALA A 45 9.75 -4.68 1.42
C ALA A 45 8.88 -3.53 1.93
N TYR A 46 7.62 -3.45 1.52
CA TYR A 46 6.69 -2.46 2.08
C TYR A 46 6.35 -2.73 3.54
N HIS A 47 6.14 -3.99 3.93
CA HIS A 47 5.96 -4.34 5.35
C HIS A 47 7.17 -3.91 6.17
N ARG A 48 8.39 -4.19 5.71
CA ARG A 48 9.60 -3.75 6.41
C ARG A 48 9.70 -2.22 6.52
N ALA A 49 9.31 -1.49 5.47
CA ALA A 49 9.25 -0.03 5.52
C ALA A 49 8.22 0.47 6.56
N LEU A 50 7.08 -0.19 6.68
CA LEU A 50 6.01 0.17 7.61
C LEU A 50 6.28 -0.28 9.05
N GLU A 51 7.04 -1.35 9.27
CA GLU A 51 7.58 -1.71 10.59
C GLU A 51 8.50 -0.60 11.13
N LEU A 52 9.39 -0.09 10.27
CA LEU A 52 10.34 0.98 10.62
C LEU A 52 9.66 2.36 10.74
N LYS A 53 8.63 2.61 9.93
CA LYS A 53 7.86 3.86 9.95
C LYS A 53 6.36 3.60 9.73
N PRO A 54 5.60 3.27 10.79
CA PRO A 54 4.17 2.96 10.68
C PRO A 54 3.33 4.12 10.12
N ARG A 55 3.68 5.36 10.48
CA ARG A 55 2.98 6.58 10.04
C ARG A 55 3.46 7.08 8.67
N TYR A 56 3.71 6.17 7.72
CA TYR A 56 4.13 6.50 6.36
C TYR A 56 3.00 6.23 5.35
N ALA A 57 2.16 7.24 5.13
CA ALA A 57 0.97 7.14 4.27
C ALA A 57 1.25 6.58 2.86
N ARG A 58 2.37 6.99 2.25
CA ARG A 58 2.78 6.47 0.92
C ARG A 58 3.13 4.99 0.95
N GLY A 59 3.72 4.49 2.04
CA GLY A 59 4.02 3.07 2.20
C GLY A 59 2.74 2.23 2.24
N TRP A 60 1.73 2.67 3.01
CA TRP A 60 0.42 2.04 3.04
C TRP A 60 -0.29 2.05 1.68
N LEU A 61 -0.26 3.19 0.97
CA LEU A 61 -0.81 3.29 -0.38
C LEU A 61 -0.14 2.30 -1.34
N ASN A 62 1.19 2.27 -1.35
CA ASN A 62 1.96 1.37 -2.22
C ASN A 62 1.71 -0.11 -1.92
N LEU A 63 1.63 -0.47 -0.63
CA LEU A 63 1.27 -1.82 -0.20
C LEU A 63 -0.15 -2.19 -0.68
N GLY A 64 -1.11 -1.27 -0.54
CA GLY A 64 -2.48 -1.46 -1.03
C GLY A 64 -2.55 -1.69 -2.55
N ILE A 65 -1.78 -0.92 -3.33
CA ILE A 65 -1.66 -1.10 -4.78
C ILE A 65 -1.11 -2.49 -5.11
N SER A 66 -0.06 -2.94 -4.41
CA SER A 66 0.50 -4.27 -4.64
C SER A 66 -0.48 -5.40 -4.27
N HIS A 67 -1.26 -5.25 -3.20
CA HIS A 67 -2.33 -6.20 -2.88
C HIS A 67 -3.43 -6.22 -3.96
N ALA A 68 -3.87 -5.04 -4.43
CA ALA A 68 -4.88 -4.93 -5.48
C ALA A 68 -4.41 -5.56 -6.79
N ASN A 69 -3.14 -5.37 -7.18
CA ASN A 69 -2.54 -6.01 -8.35
C ASN A 69 -2.53 -7.54 -8.28
N LEU A 70 -2.57 -8.11 -7.07
CA LEU A 70 -2.64 -9.55 -6.83
C LEU A 70 -4.08 -10.06 -6.64
N GLY A 71 -5.08 -9.17 -6.69
CA GLY A 71 -6.48 -9.51 -6.42
C GLY A 71 -6.83 -9.63 -4.94
N ASN A 72 -5.93 -9.26 -4.03
CA ASN A 72 -6.14 -9.30 -2.58
C ASN A 72 -6.89 -8.03 -2.14
N TYR A 73 -8.14 -7.88 -2.56
CA TYR A 73 -8.89 -6.62 -2.44
C TYR A 73 -9.25 -6.24 -1.00
N GLU A 74 -9.41 -7.21 -0.10
CA GLU A 74 -9.67 -6.94 1.32
C GLU A 74 -8.44 -6.31 2.00
N GLU A 75 -7.25 -6.89 1.79
CA GLU A 75 -5.97 -6.36 2.27
C GLU A 75 -5.65 -5.00 1.63
N ALA A 76 -5.93 -4.84 0.34
CA ALA A 76 -5.78 -3.56 -0.33
C ALA A 76 -6.66 -2.49 0.31
N THR A 77 -7.92 -2.82 0.62
CA THR A 77 -8.87 -1.93 1.30
C THR A 77 -8.34 -1.48 2.67
N LYS A 78 -7.86 -2.42 3.50
CA LYS A 78 -7.25 -2.11 4.81
C LYS A 78 -6.09 -1.13 4.66
N CYS A 79 -5.21 -1.37 3.69
CA CYS A 79 -4.06 -0.50 3.41
C CYS A 79 -4.48 0.90 2.93
N TYR A 80 -5.46 1.01 2.03
CA TYR A 80 -5.96 2.28 1.52
C TYR A 80 -6.64 3.12 2.61
N LEU A 81 -7.47 2.49 3.46
CA LEU A 81 -8.08 3.16 4.59
C LEU A 81 -7.02 3.65 5.60
N GLN A 82 -5.96 2.86 5.84
CA GLN A 82 -4.84 3.29 6.68
C GLN A 82 -4.04 4.44 6.05
N ALA A 83 -3.89 4.46 4.73
CA ALA A 83 -3.26 5.59 4.05
C ALA A 83 -4.10 6.88 4.17
N LEU A 84 -5.43 6.78 4.06
CA LEU A 84 -6.36 7.90 4.26
C LEU A 84 -6.40 8.38 5.71
N SER A 85 -6.31 7.49 6.70
CA SER A 85 -6.25 7.89 8.11
C SER A 85 -5.01 8.74 8.44
N LEU A 86 -3.89 8.47 7.75
CA LEU A 86 -2.66 9.24 7.88
C LEU A 86 -2.62 10.49 6.99
N ASN A 87 -3.33 10.50 5.87
CA ASN A 87 -3.43 11.64 4.95
C ASN A 87 -4.82 11.71 4.30
N ASN A 88 -5.73 12.43 4.95
CA ASN A 88 -7.11 12.59 4.49
C ASN A 88 -7.27 13.44 3.22
N ARG A 89 -6.20 14.07 2.71
CA ARG A 89 -6.22 14.84 1.47
C ARG A 89 -5.91 14.00 0.23
N ALA A 90 -5.61 12.72 0.39
CA ALA A 90 -5.30 11.81 -0.69
C ALA A 90 -6.58 11.33 -1.42
N ASP A 91 -7.32 12.26 -2.02
CA ASP A 91 -8.65 12.03 -2.61
C ASP A 91 -8.70 10.91 -3.65
N HIS A 92 -7.62 10.72 -4.40
CA HIS A 92 -7.49 9.65 -5.39
C HIS A 92 -7.65 8.24 -4.80
N ILE A 93 -7.39 8.05 -3.51
CA ILE A 93 -7.51 6.74 -2.84
C ILE A 93 -8.96 6.25 -2.78
N TRP A 94 -9.95 7.15 -2.71
CA TRP A 94 -11.37 6.78 -2.74
C TRP A 94 -11.76 6.05 -4.02
N SER A 95 -11.11 6.37 -5.15
CA SER A 95 -11.30 5.62 -6.39
C SER A 95 -10.79 4.19 -6.29
N TYR A 96 -9.64 3.97 -5.63
CA TYR A 96 -9.14 2.62 -5.39
C TYR A 96 -10.03 1.82 -4.45
N LEU A 97 -10.57 2.44 -3.40
CA LEU A 97 -11.55 1.81 -2.51
C LEU A 97 -12.79 1.33 -3.26
N ARG A 98 -13.37 2.18 -4.13
CA ARG A 98 -14.53 1.78 -4.93
C ARG A 98 -14.24 0.60 -5.85
N ILE A 99 -13.05 0.55 -6.44
CA ILE A 99 -12.61 -0.60 -7.25
C ILE A 99 -12.55 -1.86 -6.38
N CYS A 100 -11.89 -1.80 -5.22
CA CYS A 100 -11.82 -2.94 -4.30
C CYS A 100 -13.21 -3.39 -3.84
N PHE A 101 -14.09 -2.47 -3.44
CA PHE A 101 -15.46 -2.79 -3.04
C PHE A 101 -16.26 -3.44 -4.17
N THR A 102 -16.10 -2.95 -5.40
CA THR A 102 -16.75 -3.54 -6.58
C THR A 102 -16.23 -4.96 -6.84
N CYS A 103 -14.91 -5.17 -6.77
CA CYS A 103 -14.29 -6.49 -6.95
C CYS A 103 -14.64 -7.48 -5.84
N MET A 104 -15.00 -6.99 -4.65
CA MET A 104 -15.53 -7.80 -3.55
C MET A 104 -17.06 -7.94 -3.56
N GLU A 105 -17.75 -7.40 -4.59
CA GLU A 105 -19.22 -7.34 -4.69
C GLU A 105 -19.91 -6.60 -3.51
N ARG A 106 -19.17 -5.75 -2.81
CA ARG A 106 -19.64 -4.91 -1.68
C ARG A 106 -20.17 -3.56 -2.16
N PHE A 107 -21.25 -3.60 -2.93
CA PHE A 107 -21.89 -2.40 -3.49
C PHE A 107 -22.51 -1.48 -2.43
N ASP A 108 -22.79 -2.01 -1.24
CA ASP A 108 -23.15 -1.23 -0.05
C ASP A 108 -22.02 -0.26 0.30
N LEU A 109 -20.77 -0.73 0.34
CA LEU A 109 -19.60 0.07 0.67
C LEU A 109 -19.19 1.05 -0.44
N VAL A 110 -19.49 0.74 -1.71
CA VAL A 110 -19.26 1.67 -2.83
C VAL A 110 -20.00 3.00 -2.60
N LYS A 111 -21.26 2.95 -2.13
CA LYS A 111 -22.05 4.15 -1.83
C LYS A 111 -21.53 4.88 -0.60
N VAL A 112 -21.09 4.14 0.42
CA VAL A 112 -20.48 4.72 1.62
C VAL A 112 -19.18 5.44 1.27
N ALA A 113 -18.40 4.94 0.31
CA ALA A 113 -17.16 5.59 -0.13
C ALA A 113 -17.37 7.02 -0.68
N ASP A 114 -18.57 7.34 -1.17
CA ASP A 114 -18.88 8.69 -1.68
C ASP A 114 -19.06 9.71 -0.54
N THR A 115 -19.29 9.28 0.71
CA THR A 115 -19.32 10.19 1.87
C THR A 115 -17.93 10.70 2.24
N ARG A 116 -16.87 10.01 1.77
CA ARG A 116 -15.46 10.29 2.07
C ARG A 116 -15.15 10.33 3.57
N ASP A 117 -15.94 9.63 4.38
CA ASP A 117 -15.71 9.49 5.80
C ASP A 117 -15.15 8.10 6.11
N ILE A 118 -13.89 8.05 6.53
CA ILE A 118 -13.22 6.80 6.87
C ILE A 118 -13.80 6.14 8.14
N ALA A 119 -14.52 6.89 8.98
CA ALA A 119 -15.07 6.38 10.23
C ALA A 119 -16.06 5.23 10.01
N HIS A 120 -16.79 5.24 8.89
CA HIS A 120 -17.72 4.16 8.53
C HIS A 120 -17.05 2.80 8.36
N PHE A 121 -15.75 2.78 8.07
CA PHE A 121 -15.02 1.55 7.75
C PHE A 121 -14.14 1.05 8.90
N ARG A 122 -14.04 1.82 10.00
CA ARG A 122 -13.07 1.58 11.08
C ARG A 122 -13.26 0.23 11.75
N ASP A 123 -14.49 -0.10 12.12
CA ASP A 123 -14.79 -1.34 12.85
C ASP A 123 -14.71 -2.57 11.94
N GLU A 124 -15.29 -2.47 10.74
CA GLU A 124 -15.34 -3.58 9.78
C GLU A 124 -13.94 -3.98 9.30
N PHE A 125 -13.10 -3.00 8.95
CA PHE A 125 -11.75 -3.25 8.43
C PHE A 125 -10.67 -3.23 9.52
N LYS A 126 -11.05 -3.09 10.80
CA LYS A 126 -10.16 -3.11 11.97
C LYS A 126 -8.97 -2.16 11.79
N LEU A 127 -9.27 -0.89 11.48
CA LEU A 127 -8.24 0.13 11.28
C LEU A 127 -7.36 0.26 12.52
N ILE A 128 -6.05 0.33 12.30
CA ILE A 128 -5.08 0.44 13.38
C ILE A 128 -4.89 1.93 13.69
N ASP A 129 -4.98 2.30 14.95
CA ASP A 129 -4.57 3.62 15.42
C ASP A 129 -3.04 3.66 15.53
N LEU A 130 -2.40 4.49 14.71
CA LEU A 130 -0.94 4.62 14.54
C LEU A 130 -0.38 5.95 15.05
#